data_AF-A0A3N5Z4B0-F1
#
_entry.id   AF-A0A3N5Z4B0-F1
#
_cell.length_a   1.000
_cell.length_b   1.000
_cell.length_c   1.000
_cell.angle_alpha   90.00
_cell.angle_beta   90.00
_cell.angle_gamma   90.00
#
_symmetry.space_group_name_H-M   'P 1'
#
loop_
_entity.id
_entity.type
_entity.pdbx_description
1 polymer ?
#
loop_
_entity_poly.entity_id
_entity_poly.type
_entity_poly.pdbx_seq_one_letter_code
_entity_poly.pdbx_strand_id
1 'polypeptide(L)'
;MTDTQWPRFEVFLIEDDGKPAEHVGSVHAPDSEMALLNARDVFVRRPQCRGLWVAPAAHVLFKTAQELTDSPPPRQSEPQGTDEERYLVFAKPNHREPLALAHCLSAQSPESALALALALSRTSDCPLWAVVPEAKLTRSSSNEVEAFFQPAETKHYKMHSDFPTGRQMKEIRQK
;
A
#
# COMPACT_ATOMS: atom_id res chain seq x y z
N MET A 1 30.86 11.70 11.29
CA MET A 1 30.70 10.25 11.46
C MET A 1 29.76 9.79 10.37
N THR A 2 30.21 8.94 9.46
CA THR A 2 29.38 8.42 8.37
C THR A 2 28.30 7.56 8.99
N ASP A 3 27.04 7.86 8.67
CA ASP A 3 25.91 7.08 9.16
C ASP A 3 26.05 5.63 8.68
N THR A 4 26.13 4.68 9.62
CA THR A 4 26.26 3.24 9.35
C THR A 4 24.90 2.62 9.03
N GLN A 5 23.81 3.38 9.14
CA GLN A 5 22.47 2.89 8.80
C GLN A 5 22.34 2.72 7.28
N TRP A 6 21.79 1.58 6.87
CA TRP A 6 21.43 1.33 5.47
C TRP A 6 20.35 2.30 4.99
N PRO A 7 20.22 2.54 3.67
CA PRO A 7 19.17 3.41 3.15
C PRO A 7 17.77 2.89 3.50
N ARG A 8 16.84 3.83 3.68
CA ARG A 8 15.44 3.53 4.02
C ARG A 8 14.60 3.35 2.76
N PHE A 9 13.69 2.38 2.80
CA PHE A 9 12.71 2.07 1.78
C PHE A 9 11.31 2.15 2.39
N GLU A 10 10.39 2.77 1.67
CA GLU A 10 8.96 2.78 1.97
C GLU A 10 8.31 1.54 1.34
N VAL A 11 7.39 0.91 2.06
CA VAL A 11 6.79 -0.38 1.72
C VAL A 11 5.30 -0.21 1.45
N PHE A 12 4.83 -0.78 0.34
CA PHE A 12 3.43 -0.81 -0.05
C PHE A 12 2.95 -2.25 -0.21
N LEU A 13 1.84 -2.60 0.43
CA LEU A 13 1.25 -3.93 0.46
C LEU A 13 -0.06 -3.92 -0.34
N ILE A 14 -0.27 -4.94 -1.14
CA ILE A 14 -1.57 -5.27 -1.72
C ILE A 14 -2.03 -6.56 -1.05
N GLU A 15 -3.10 -6.49 -0.27
CA GLU A 15 -3.62 -7.67 0.43
C GLU A 15 -4.33 -8.64 -0.54
N ASP A 16 -5.14 -8.11 -1.45
CA ASP A 16 -6.02 -8.88 -2.35
C ASP A 16 -6.24 -8.16 -3.70
N ASP A 17 -6.68 -8.86 -4.75
CA ASP A 17 -6.84 -8.35 -6.13
C ASP A 17 -7.85 -7.18 -6.23
N GLY A 18 -8.78 -7.07 -5.27
CA GLY A 18 -9.77 -5.99 -5.21
C GLY A 18 -9.33 -4.76 -4.41
N LYS A 19 -8.17 -4.80 -3.74
CA LYS A 19 -7.71 -3.72 -2.85
C LYS A 19 -6.59 -2.88 -3.49
N PRO A 20 -6.59 -1.56 -3.29
CA PRO A 20 -5.48 -0.72 -3.72
C PRO A 20 -4.21 -1.06 -2.92
N ALA A 21 -3.05 -0.67 -3.46
CA ALA A 21 -1.81 -0.75 -2.69
C ALA A 21 -1.84 0.23 -1.51
N GLU A 22 -1.50 -0.26 -0.32
CA GLU A 22 -1.49 0.52 0.92
C GLU A 22 -0.07 0.66 1.44
N HIS A 23 0.31 1.86 1.87
CA HIS A 23 1.58 2.08 2.55
C HIS A 23 1.50 1.52 3.98
N VAL A 24 2.40 0.58 4.30
CA VAL A 24 2.40 -0.15 5.57
C VAL A 24 3.54 0.26 6.50
N GLY A 25 4.58 0.91 5.97
CA GLY A 25 5.71 1.39 6.77
C GLY A 25 7.01 1.47 5.98
N SER A 26 8.13 1.38 6.70
CA SER A 26 9.47 1.45 6.12
C SER A 26 10.41 0.38 6.64
N VAL A 27 11.44 0.06 5.85
CA VAL A 27 12.52 -0.86 6.19
C VAL A 27 13.87 -0.26 5.80
N HIS A 28 14.95 -0.72 6.43
CA HIS A 28 16.31 -0.39 6.00
C HIS A 28 16.92 -1.60 5.30
N ALA A 29 17.56 -1.37 4.16
CA ALA A 29 18.18 -2.42 3.35
C ALA A 29 19.29 -1.84 2.46
N PRO A 30 20.29 -2.63 2.05
CA PRO A 30 21.34 -2.15 1.15
C PRO A 30 20.83 -1.89 -0.29
N ASP A 31 19.83 -2.64 -0.74
CA ASP A 31 19.25 -2.59 -2.09
C ASP A 31 17.74 -2.92 -2.05
N SER A 32 17.06 -2.78 -3.19
CA SER A 32 15.61 -2.97 -3.28
C SER A 32 15.15 -4.44 -3.20
N GLU A 33 15.98 -5.40 -3.60
CA GLU A 33 15.64 -6.83 -3.48
C GLU A 33 15.68 -7.27 -2.01
N MET A 34 16.74 -6.87 -1.30
CA MET A 34 16.84 -7.11 0.14
C MET A 34 15.77 -6.34 0.92
N ALA A 35 15.38 -5.15 0.42
CA ALA A 35 14.24 -4.42 0.99
C ALA A 35 12.92 -5.22 0.87
N LEU A 36 12.66 -5.88 -0.27
CA LEU A 36 11.48 -6.74 -0.43
C LEU A 36 11.50 -7.92 0.54
N LEU A 37 12.64 -8.58 0.71
CA LEU A 37 12.78 -9.69 1.66
C LEU A 37 12.53 -9.24 3.11
N ASN A 38 13.14 -8.12 3.51
CA ASN A 38 12.93 -7.53 4.83
C ASN A 38 11.47 -7.12 5.04
N ALA A 39 10.87 -6.48 4.03
CA ALA A 39 9.47 -6.06 4.06
C ALA A 39 8.51 -7.26 4.18
N ARG A 40 8.78 -8.35 3.46
CA ARG A 40 8.02 -9.60 3.58
C ARG A 40 8.07 -10.14 5.01
N ASP A 41 9.27 -10.23 5.60
CA ASP A 41 9.44 -10.85 6.91
C ASP A 41 8.83 -10.01 8.07
N VAL A 42 8.74 -8.69 7.88
CA VAL A 42 8.18 -7.74 8.84
C VAL A 42 6.68 -7.57 8.68
N PHE A 43 6.19 -7.30 7.47
CA PHE A 43 4.80 -6.89 7.22
C PHE A 43 3.89 -8.05 6.79
N VAL A 44 4.44 -9.13 6.25
CA VAL A 44 3.67 -10.26 5.70
C VAL A 44 3.70 -11.45 6.67
N ARG A 45 3.14 -11.28 7.87
CA ARG A 45 3.01 -12.36 8.86
C ARG A 45 1.55 -12.78 9.05
N ARG A 46 1.11 -13.80 8.30
CA ARG A 46 -0.24 -14.40 8.37
C ARG A 46 -1.45 -13.55 7.91
N PRO A 47 -1.34 -12.47 7.11
CA PRO A 47 -2.43 -12.04 6.22
C PRO A 47 -2.23 -12.58 4.80
N GLN A 48 -3.28 -12.45 3.98
CA GLN A 48 -3.18 -12.54 2.53
C GLN A 48 -2.30 -11.40 2.03
N CYS A 49 -1.29 -11.71 1.24
CA CYS A 49 -0.44 -10.74 0.57
C CYS A 49 -0.39 -11.14 -0.89
N ARG A 50 -1.03 -10.34 -1.73
CA ARG A 50 -1.06 -10.53 -3.18
C ARG A 50 0.16 -9.93 -3.86
N GLY A 51 0.66 -8.81 -3.35
CA GLY A 51 1.82 -8.13 -3.90
C GLY A 51 2.47 -7.20 -2.89
N LEU A 52 3.79 -7.04 -3.02
CA LEU A 52 4.60 -6.19 -2.17
C LEU A 52 5.47 -5.29 -3.04
N TRP A 53 5.43 -3.99 -2.80
CA TRP A 53 6.23 -3.02 -3.52
C TRP A 53 7.10 -2.24 -2.56
N VAL A 54 8.30 -1.85 -3.01
CA VAL A 54 9.23 -1.03 -2.25
C VAL A 54 9.75 0.12 -3.11
N ALA A 55 9.90 1.28 -2.50
CA ALA A 55 10.51 2.45 -3.13
C ALA A 55 11.55 3.06 -2.17
N PRO A 56 12.71 3.54 -2.67
CA PRO A 56 13.65 4.27 -1.82
C PRO A 56 12.99 5.51 -1.23
N ALA A 57 13.08 5.71 0.08
CA ALA A 57 12.43 6.82 0.78
C ALA A 57 12.88 8.20 0.24
N ALA A 58 14.12 8.30 -0.26
CA ALA A 58 14.65 9.50 -0.89
C ALA A 58 13.89 9.94 -2.16
N HIS A 59 13.15 9.03 -2.79
CA HIS A 59 12.34 9.30 -3.99
C HIS A 59 10.84 9.38 -3.70
N VAL A 60 10.41 9.19 -2.45
CA VAL A 60 9.01 9.31 -2.06
C VAL A 60 8.77 10.70 -1.48
N LEU A 61 7.91 11.47 -2.14
CA LEU A 61 7.51 12.78 -1.66
C LEU A 61 6.31 12.63 -0.72
N PHE A 62 6.47 12.95 0.55
CA PHE A 62 5.34 13.10 1.49
C PHE A 62 4.96 14.57 1.61
N LYS A 63 3.65 14.85 1.63
CA LYS A 63 3.09 16.19 1.87
C LYS A 63 1.91 16.09 2.81
N THR A 64 1.98 16.83 3.92
CA THR A 64 0.87 16.97 4.86
C THR A 64 -0.12 18.04 4.38
N ALA A 65 -1.34 18.02 4.91
CA ALA A 65 -2.33 19.06 4.62
C ALA A 65 -1.83 20.48 4.99
N GLN A 66 -1.04 20.59 6.07
CA GLN A 66 -0.47 21.87 6.49
C GLN A 66 0.58 22.39 5.49
N GLU A 67 1.53 21.54 5.07
CA GLU A 67 2.54 21.92 4.10
C GLU A 67 1.94 22.30 2.74
N LEU A 68 0.83 21.67 2.34
CA LEU A 68 0.09 22.02 1.13
C LEU A 68 -0.58 23.39 1.24
N THR A 69 -0.96 23.80 2.45
CA THR A 69 -1.53 25.13 2.71
C THR A 69 -0.44 26.19 2.69
N ASP A 70 0.70 25.91 3.30
CA ASP A 70 1.83 26.84 3.41
C ASP A 70 2.56 27.03 2.08
N SER A 71 2.71 25.95 1.31
CA SER A 71 3.39 25.94 0.01
C SER A 71 2.60 25.07 -0.97
N PRO A 72 1.60 25.66 -1.65
CA PRO A 72 0.80 24.92 -2.62
C PRO A 72 1.69 24.53 -3.83
N PRO A 73 1.53 23.31 -4.36
CA PRO A 73 2.31 22.89 -5.51
C PRO A 73 1.99 23.80 -6.72
N PRO A 74 2.99 24.06 -7.58
CA PRO A 74 2.79 24.94 -8.73
C PRO A 74 1.67 24.39 -9.62
N ARG A 75 0.67 25.25 -9.89
CA ARG A 75 -0.38 24.94 -10.87
C ARG A 75 0.27 24.94 -12.24
N GLN A 76 0.55 23.75 -12.78
CA GLN A 76 1.02 23.48 -14.14
C GLN A 76 1.49 24.74 -14.90
N SER A 77 2.70 25.20 -14.63
CA SER A 77 3.37 26.10 -15.57
C SER A 77 3.74 25.27 -16.80
N GLU A 78 3.50 25.84 -17.98
CA GLU A 78 3.69 25.31 -19.34
C GLU A 78 4.70 24.16 -19.48
N PRO A 79 4.43 23.16 -20.35
CA PRO A 79 5.24 21.94 -20.45
C PRO A 79 6.68 22.26 -20.84
N GLN A 80 7.57 22.32 -19.84
CA GLN A 80 9.00 22.51 -20.01
C GLN A 80 9.70 21.17 -19.76
N GLY A 81 9.42 20.18 -20.60
CA GLY A 81 10.09 18.89 -20.53
C GLY A 81 9.41 17.81 -21.35
N THR A 82 10.20 17.09 -22.14
CA THR A 82 9.77 15.96 -22.97
C THR A 82 9.73 14.62 -22.22
N ASP A 83 10.21 14.58 -20.96
CA ASP A 83 10.19 13.37 -20.14
C ASP A 83 8.97 13.38 -19.20
N GLU A 84 7.90 12.73 -19.64
CA GLU A 84 6.77 12.36 -18.79
C GLU A 84 7.07 11.02 -18.10
N GLU A 85 7.18 11.04 -16.77
CA GLU A 85 7.26 9.84 -15.96
C GLU A 85 5.91 9.53 -15.31
N ARG A 86 5.68 8.25 -15.03
CA ARG A 86 4.48 7.78 -14.31
C ARG A 86 4.71 7.86 -12.82
N TYR A 87 3.74 8.46 -12.13
CA TYR A 87 3.72 8.62 -10.69
C TYR A 87 2.48 7.93 -10.11
N LEU A 88 2.71 7.25 -9.00
CA LEU A 88 1.68 6.67 -8.15
C LEU A 88 1.43 7.65 -7.01
N VAL A 89 0.20 8.14 -6.92
CA VAL A 89 -0.22 9.08 -5.88
C VAL A 89 -1.08 8.34 -4.87
N PHE A 90 -0.63 8.37 -3.62
CA PHE A 90 -1.30 7.81 -2.48
C PHE A 90 -1.93 8.93 -1.66
N ALA A 91 -3.14 8.69 -1.18
CA ALA A 91 -3.87 9.62 -0.34
C ALA A 91 -4.33 8.90 0.92
N LYS A 92 -4.20 9.57 2.05
CA LYS A 92 -4.84 9.16 3.29
C LYS A 92 -6.13 9.98 3.41
N PRO A 93 -7.32 9.41 3.14
CA PRO A 93 -8.56 10.19 3.12
C PRO A 93 -8.97 10.66 4.52
N ASN A 94 -8.76 9.82 5.53
CA ASN A 94 -9.09 10.11 6.94
C ASN A 94 -7.97 9.57 7.85
N HIS A 95 -7.89 10.06 9.10
CA HIS A 95 -6.92 9.54 10.07
C HIS A 95 -7.04 8.02 10.33
N ARG A 96 -8.25 7.45 10.19
CA ARG A 96 -8.55 6.04 10.43
C ARG A 96 -8.22 5.12 9.25
N GLU A 97 -8.21 5.65 8.04
CA GLU A 97 -7.98 4.87 6.83
C GLU A 97 -6.48 4.86 6.49
N PRO A 98 -5.96 3.78 5.89
CA PRO A 98 -4.56 3.70 5.50
C PRO A 98 -4.24 4.70 4.37
N LEU A 99 -2.94 4.94 4.16
CA LEU A 99 -2.46 5.69 3.01
C LEU A 99 -2.50 4.77 1.79
N ALA A 100 -3.52 4.90 0.96
CA ALA A 100 -3.81 3.98 -0.14
C ALA A 100 -3.62 4.63 -1.51
N LEU A 101 -3.33 3.82 -2.53
CA LEU A 101 -3.18 4.27 -3.90
C LEU A 101 -4.50 4.90 -4.40
N ALA A 102 -4.45 6.20 -4.69
CA ALA A 102 -5.58 6.95 -5.19
C ALA A 102 -5.56 7.08 -6.70
N HIS A 103 -4.42 7.49 -7.27
CA HIS A 103 -4.30 7.84 -8.68
C HIS A 103 -2.96 7.38 -9.29
N CYS A 104 -2.98 7.06 -10.58
CA CYS A 104 -1.78 6.82 -11.39
C CYS A 104 -1.75 7.88 -12.49
N LEU A 105 -0.79 8.81 -12.44
CA LEU A 105 -0.76 10.00 -13.30
C LEU A 105 0.60 10.13 -13.97
N SER A 106 0.62 10.62 -15.21
CA SER A 106 1.87 10.97 -15.89
C SER A 106 2.16 12.45 -15.66
N ALA A 107 3.38 12.78 -15.25
CA ALA A 107 3.79 14.15 -14.97
C ALA A 107 5.29 14.33 -15.21
N GLN A 108 5.72 15.58 -15.28
CA GLN A 108 7.14 15.94 -15.42
C GLN A 108 7.87 15.99 -14.06
N SER A 109 7.13 16.14 -12.96
CA SER A 109 7.69 16.21 -11.61
C SER A 109 6.73 15.63 -10.56
N PRO A 110 7.25 15.21 -9.38
CA PRO A 110 6.42 14.71 -8.29
C PRO A 110 5.40 15.75 -7.79
N GLU A 111 5.79 17.04 -7.75
CA GLU A 111 4.92 18.13 -7.32
C GLU A 111 3.80 18.41 -8.32
N SER A 112 4.09 18.29 -9.63
CA SER A 112 3.09 18.42 -10.69
C SER A 112 2.08 17.27 -10.66
N ALA A 113 2.55 16.04 -10.41
CA ALA A 113 1.67 14.88 -10.20
C ALA A 113 0.74 15.09 -9.00
N LEU A 114 1.26 15.67 -7.90
CA LEU A 114 0.47 16.01 -6.73
C LEU A 114 -0.58 17.09 -7.03
N ALA A 115 -0.21 18.14 -7.76
CA ALA A 115 -1.14 19.20 -8.16
C ALA A 115 -2.31 18.65 -9.01
N LEU A 116 -2.00 17.74 -9.95
CA LEU A 116 -3.01 17.03 -10.74
C LEU A 116 -3.93 16.16 -9.87
N ALA A 117 -3.36 15.40 -8.94
CA ALA A 117 -4.12 14.57 -8.03
C ALA A 117 -5.06 15.41 -7.14
N LEU A 118 -4.58 16.54 -6.61
CA LEU A 118 -5.40 17.46 -5.82
C LEU A 118 -6.54 18.07 -6.64
N ALA A 119 -6.32 18.37 -7.93
CA ALA A 119 -7.36 18.88 -8.82
C ALA A 119 -8.45 17.84 -9.14
N LEU A 120 -8.08 16.56 -9.20
CA LEU A 120 -9.02 15.44 -9.42
C LEU A 120 -9.76 15.02 -8.14
N SER A 121 -9.14 15.27 -6.99
CA SER A 121 -9.66 14.85 -5.69
C SER A 121 -10.87 15.68 -5.29
N ARG A 122 -11.98 14.99 -5.03
CA ARG A 122 -13.23 15.63 -4.56
C ARG A 122 -13.22 15.93 -3.06
N THR A 123 -12.29 15.32 -2.33
CA THR A 123 -12.21 15.38 -0.86
C THR A 123 -11.15 16.38 -0.45
N SER A 124 -11.57 17.45 0.21
CA SER A 124 -10.71 18.61 0.50
C SER A 124 -9.77 18.42 1.70
N ASP A 125 -9.94 17.38 2.51
CA ASP A 125 -9.26 17.27 3.81
C ASP A 125 -8.54 15.92 3.99
N CYS A 126 -7.64 15.60 3.05
CA CYS A 126 -6.76 14.45 3.18
C CYS A 126 -5.54 14.83 4.03
N PRO A 127 -5.34 14.26 5.23
CA PRO A 127 -4.23 14.65 6.13
C PRO A 127 -2.83 14.43 5.55
N LEU A 128 -2.68 13.45 4.65
CA LEU A 128 -1.38 13.06 4.11
C LEU A 128 -1.50 12.60 2.66
N TRP A 129 -0.56 13.07 1.85
CA TRP A 129 -0.32 12.66 0.48
C TRP A 129 1.08 12.08 0.35
N ALA A 130 1.23 11.05 -0.50
CA ALA A 130 2.53 10.57 -0.92
C ALA A 130 2.57 10.39 -2.44
N VAL A 131 3.70 10.74 -3.05
CA VAL A 131 3.94 10.57 -4.48
C VAL A 131 5.17 9.71 -4.68
N VAL A 132 5.03 8.66 -5.48
CA VAL A 132 6.08 7.68 -5.75
C VAL A 132 6.30 7.58 -7.26
N PRO A 133 7.53 7.77 -7.77
CA PRO A 133 7.83 7.52 -9.18
C PRO A 133 7.81 6.02 -9.47
N GLU A 134 7.04 5.61 -10.49
CA GLU A 134 6.92 4.21 -10.88
C GLU A 134 8.27 3.63 -11.32
N ALA A 135 9.14 4.43 -11.93
CA ALA A 135 10.46 4.02 -12.39
C ALA A 135 11.42 3.59 -11.25
N LYS A 136 11.19 4.04 -10.02
CA LYS A 136 12.00 3.66 -8.83
C LYS A 136 11.31 2.62 -7.95
N LEU A 137 10.10 2.20 -8.31
CA LEU A 137 9.34 1.22 -7.58
C LEU A 137 9.79 -0.20 -7.98
N THR A 138 10.24 -0.98 -7.00
CA THR A 138 10.51 -2.41 -7.20
C THR A 138 9.29 -3.20 -6.73
N ARG A 139 8.76 -4.08 -7.58
CA ARG A 139 7.57 -4.91 -7.29
C ARG A 139 7.96 -6.37 -7.13
N SER A 140 7.35 -7.06 -6.17
CA SER A 140 7.42 -8.52 -6.08
C SER A 140 6.84 -9.15 -7.36
N SER A 141 7.45 -10.22 -7.84
CA SER A 141 6.99 -10.89 -9.04
C SER A 141 5.80 -11.81 -8.73
N SER A 142 4.87 -11.98 -9.68
CA SER A 142 3.70 -12.87 -9.48
C SER A 142 4.03 -14.36 -9.56
N ASN A 143 5.29 -14.72 -9.84
CA ASN A 143 5.75 -16.10 -10.00
C ASN A 143 6.42 -16.63 -8.72
N GLU A 144 6.34 -15.87 -7.61
CA GLU A 144 6.85 -16.30 -6.33
C GLU A 144 5.92 -17.36 -5.71
N VAL A 145 6.53 -18.50 -5.41
CA VAL A 145 5.97 -19.79 -4.98
C VAL A 145 4.73 -19.66 -4.09
N GLU A 146 3.68 -20.39 -4.44
CA GLU A 146 2.49 -20.56 -3.61
C GLU A 146 2.88 -20.89 -2.17
N ALA A 147 2.28 -20.19 -1.20
CA ALA A 147 2.55 -20.46 0.20
C ALA A 147 2.30 -21.95 0.50
N PHE A 148 3.29 -22.65 1.06
CA PHE A 148 3.15 -24.05 1.50
C PHE A 148 1.95 -24.29 2.46
N PHE A 149 1.43 -23.22 3.05
CA PHE A 149 0.29 -23.21 3.96
C PHE A 149 -0.89 -22.38 3.43
N GLN A 150 -1.13 -22.35 2.10
CA GLN A 150 -2.33 -21.72 1.58
C GLN A 150 -3.57 -22.24 2.33
N PRO A 151 -4.54 -21.36 2.66
CA PRO A 151 -5.78 -21.79 3.28
C PRO A 151 -6.40 -22.91 2.45
N ALA A 152 -6.74 -24.03 3.11
CA ALA A 152 -7.38 -25.13 2.43
C ALA A 152 -8.84 -24.76 2.14
N GLU A 153 -9.08 -24.02 1.06
CA GLU A 153 -10.42 -23.54 0.66
C GLU A 153 -11.40 -24.68 0.40
N THR A 154 -10.88 -25.84 -0.01
CA THR A 154 -11.65 -27.04 -0.34
C THR A 154 -11.86 -27.98 0.84
N LYS A 155 -11.19 -27.72 1.98
CA LYS A 155 -11.30 -28.60 3.15
C LYS A 155 -12.52 -28.20 3.97
N HIS A 156 -13.60 -28.99 3.86
CA HIS A 156 -14.75 -28.86 4.74
C HIS A 156 -14.36 -29.22 6.18
N TYR A 157 -14.19 -28.19 7.01
CA TYR A 157 -14.06 -28.36 8.45
C TYR A 157 -15.42 -28.68 9.06
N LYS A 158 -15.44 -29.61 10.01
CA LYS A 158 -16.62 -29.95 10.79
C LYS A 158 -16.95 -28.75 11.69
N MET A 159 -17.89 -27.91 11.29
CA MET A 159 -18.23 -26.72 12.06
C MET A 159 -19.18 -27.12 13.19
N HIS A 160 -19.05 -26.49 14.36
CA HIS A 160 -19.97 -26.73 15.48
C HIS A 160 -21.43 -26.37 15.11
N SER A 161 -21.62 -25.48 14.14
CA SER A 161 -22.91 -25.14 13.54
C SER A 161 -23.60 -26.32 12.89
N ASP A 162 -22.83 -27.30 12.40
CA ASP A 162 -23.36 -28.48 11.70
C ASP A 162 -23.86 -29.54 12.69
N PHE A 163 -23.58 -29.39 13.99
CA PHE A 163 -23.98 -30.30 15.07
C PHE A 163 -24.78 -29.56 16.15
N PRO A 164 -25.98 -29.04 15.84
CA PRO A 164 -26.79 -28.32 16.82
C PRO A 164 -27.37 -29.29 17.87
N THR A 165 -26.59 -29.54 18.93
CA THR A 165 -26.99 -30.36 20.09
C THR A 165 -28.16 -29.77 20.87
N GLY A 166 -28.33 -28.45 20.85
CA GLY A 166 -29.41 -27.77 21.57
C GLY A 166 -30.82 -28.12 21.08
N ARG A 167 -30.99 -28.38 19.78
CA ARG A 167 -32.28 -28.79 19.19
C ARG A 167 -32.60 -30.24 19.55
N GLN A 168 -31.62 -31.13 19.38
CA GLN A 168 -31.73 -32.55 19.73
C GLN A 168 -32.01 -32.76 21.22
N MET A 169 -31.36 -31.98 22.11
CA MET A 169 -31.59 -32.03 23.56
C MET A 169 -33.00 -31.59 23.96
N LYS A 170 -33.58 -30.58 23.28
CA LYS A 170 -34.96 -30.15 23.52
C LYS A 170 -35.98 -31.21 23.10
N GLU A 171 -35.76 -31.87 21.96
CA GLU A 171 -36.64 -32.95 21.48
C GLU A 171 -36.59 -34.18 22.40
N ILE A 172 -35.42 -34.54 22.94
CA ILE A 172 -35.28 -35.64 23.91
C ILE A 172 -36.01 -35.32 25.23
N ARG A 173 -35.96 -34.08 25.69
CA ARG A 173 -36.57 -33.64 26.96
C ARG A 173 -38.10 -33.51 26.89
N GLN A 174 -38.68 -33.52 25.69
CA GLN A 174 -40.13 -33.47 25.45
C GLN A 174 -40.78 -34.85 25.22
N LYS A 175 -39.98 -35.93 25.18
CA LYS A 175 -40.44 -37.33 25.26
C LYS A 175 -40.33 -37.84 26.69
#